data_AF-A0A6A5S269-F1
#
_entry.id   AF-A0A6A5S269-F1
#
_cell.length_a   1.000
_cell.length_b   1.000
_cell.length_c   1.000
_cell.angle_alpha   90.00
_cell.angle_beta   90.00
_cell.angle_gamma   90.00
#
_symmetry.space_group_name_H-M   'P 1'
#
loop_
_entity.id
_entity.type
_entity.pdbx_description
1 polymer ?
#
loop_
_entity_poly.entity_id
_entity_poly.type
_entity_poly.pdbx_seq_one_letter_code
_entity_poly.pdbx_strand_id
1 'polypeptide(L)'
;MSHTYGTAAWQDEHEDELAVLYDALDTDAPFTPAFNPPTPAPERVELLATVLLTFLTSLEDGVITPELWKHIETSLAAQERYKQPLDRDDQKMSVLEIMAAQPPHNATFLLLLSFLQNLIAQLTIANAPAPDAPRKSVEMPSSPQAKVRRRTLSKVAGEAVRQLVVRNYCVVFADAMFKAEAKREKEKDRLVRKERMVRVLDLFLGKE
;
A
#
# COMPACT_ATOMS: atom_id res chain seq x y z
N MET A 1 -7.63 18.54 8.13
CA MET A 1 -7.41 19.55 7.07
C MET A 1 -5.97 20.12 7.12
N SER A 2 -4.94 19.32 7.43
CA SER A 2 -3.60 19.87 7.76
C SER A 2 -2.39 19.02 7.33
N HIS A 3 -2.52 18.04 6.44
CA HIS A 3 -1.41 17.09 6.18
C HIS A 3 -0.99 16.91 4.72
N THR A 4 -1.67 17.55 3.78
CA THR A 4 -1.15 17.74 2.41
C THR A 4 0.10 18.61 2.39
N TYR A 5 0.29 19.51 3.38
CA TYR A 5 1.36 20.51 3.36
C TYR A 5 2.80 19.97 3.38
N GLY A 6 3.07 18.83 4.04
CA GLY A 6 4.45 18.31 4.14
C GLY A 6 4.90 17.57 2.88
N THR A 7 4.03 16.73 2.33
CA THR A 7 4.31 15.99 1.09
C THR A 7 4.21 16.91 -0.12
N ALA A 8 3.26 17.85 -0.14
CA ALA A 8 3.13 18.80 -1.23
C ALA A 8 4.33 19.76 -1.27
N ALA A 9 4.78 20.29 -0.14
CA ALA A 9 5.97 21.15 -0.13
C ALA A 9 7.23 20.42 -0.62
N TRP A 10 7.41 19.15 -0.25
CA TRP A 10 8.53 18.35 -0.78
C TRP A 10 8.39 18.11 -2.28
N GLN A 11 7.18 17.82 -2.77
CA GLN A 11 6.94 17.66 -4.20
C GLN A 11 7.18 18.94 -4.99
N ASP A 12 6.77 20.09 -4.45
CA ASP A 12 7.00 21.41 -5.03
C ASP A 12 8.51 21.73 -5.08
N GLU A 13 9.29 21.33 -4.06
CA GLU A 13 10.74 21.49 -4.03
C GLU A 13 11.48 20.62 -5.07
N HIS A 14 10.89 19.50 -5.49
CA HIS A 14 11.49 18.54 -6.44
C HIS A 14 10.69 18.45 -7.75
N GLU A 15 9.94 19.50 -8.09
CA GLU A 15 9.04 19.52 -9.27
C GLU A 15 9.81 19.25 -10.56
N ASP A 16 11.00 19.86 -10.71
CA ASP A 16 11.85 19.72 -11.88
C ASP A 16 12.39 18.28 -12.04
N GLU A 17 12.87 17.65 -10.96
CA GLU A 17 13.32 16.25 -11.00
C GLU A 17 12.16 15.29 -11.28
N LEU A 18 11.00 15.53 -10.68
CA LEU A 18 9.81 14.72 -10.89
C LEU A 18 9.32 14.82 -12.33
N ALA A 19 9.33 16.02 -12.94
CA ALA A 19 8.96 16.21 -14.34
C ALA A 19 9.84 15.37 -15.28
N VAL A 20 11.15 15.35 -15.07
CA VAL A 20 12.08 14.55 -15.90
C VAL A 20 11.83 13.04 -15.72
N LEU A 21 11.49 12.60 -14.51
CA LEU A 21 11.15 11.20 -14.26
C LEU A 21 9.79 10.81 -14.86
N TYR A 22 8.80 11.71 -14.84
CA TYR A 22 7.52 11.49 -15.52
C TYR A 22 7.70 11.41 -17.03
N ASP A 23 8.49 12.30 -17.63
CA ASP A 23 8.84 12.23 -19.05
C ASP A 23 9.53 10.90 -19.40
N ALA A 24 10.44 10.42 -18.55
CA ALA A 24 11.09 9.13 -18.75
C ALA A 24 10.09 7.97 -18.71
N LEU A 25 9.13 7.99 -17.77
CA LEU A 25 8.07 6.99 -17.68
C LEU A 25 7.14 7.03 -18.91
N ASP A 26 6.71 8.22 -19.33
CA ASP A 26 5.79 8.41 -20.46
C ASP A 26 6.41 8.03 -21.81
N THR A 27 7.73 8.13 -21.93
CA THR A 27 8.48 7.79 -23.15
C THR A 27 9.13 6.40 -23.13
N ASP A 28 8.85 5.58 -22.11
CA ASP A 28 9.46 4.26 -21.90
C ASP A 28 11.02 4.32 -21.89
N ALA A 29 11.56 5.42 -21.36
CA ALA A 29 12.99 5.61 -21.20
C ALA A 29 13.46 5.09 -19.83
N PRO A 30 14.70 4.59 -19.73
CA PRO A 30 15.25 4.16 -18.45
C PRO A 30 15.36 5.33 -17.46
N PHE A 31 15.06 5.10 -16.18
CA PHE A 31 15.18 6.12 -15.13
C PHE A 31 16.63 6.51 -14.77
N THR A 32 17.61 5.63 -15.00
CA THR A 32 19.01 5.88 -14.64
C THR A 32 19.56 7.21 -15.20
N PRO A 33 19.41 7.54 -16.50
CA PRO A 33 19.83 8.84 -17.04
C PRO A 33 18.94 10.02 -16.64
N ALA A 34 17.74 9.77 -16.11
CA ALA A 34 16.81 10.82 -15.68
C ALA A 34 17.20 11.44 -14.32
N PHE A 35 18.03 10.76 -13.53
CA PHE A 35 18.59 11.33 -12.30
C PHE A 35 19.77 12.24 -12.57
N ASN A 36 19.85 13.33 -11.81
CA ASN A 36 21.07 14.11 -11.71
C ASN A 36 22.16 13.23 -11.05
N PRO A 37 23.39 13.15 -11.61
CA PRO A 37 24.46 12.34 -11.03
C PRO A 37 24.74 12.51 -9.52
N PRO A 38 24.67 13.72 -8.91
CA PRO A 38 24.92 13.90 -7.49
C PRO A 38 23.73 13.52 -6.58
N THR A 39 22.55 13.17 -7.11
CA THR A 39 21.37 12.85 -6.28
C THR A 39 21.68 11.63 -5.39
N PRO A 40 21.63 11.76 -4.04
CA PRO A 40 21.85 10.67 -3.10
C PRO A 40 20.86 9.52 -3.26
N ALA A 41 21.28 8.30 -2.94
CA ALA A 41 20.42 7.11 -3.07
C ALA A 41 19.08 7.19 -2.31
N PRO A 42 19.00 7.73 -1.07
CA PRO A 42 17.72 7.87 -0.36
C PRO A 42 16.73 8.78 -1.11
N GLU A 43 17.22 9.90 -1.64
CA GLU A 43 16.41 10.86 -2.39
C GLU A 43 15.89 10.26 -3.70
N ARG A 44 16.72 9.45 -4.40
CA ARG A 44 16.26 8.69 -5.58
C ARG A 44 15.11 7.74 -5.25
N VAL A 45 15.15 7.10 -4.07
CA VAL A 45 14.06 6.22 -3.63
C VAL A 45 12.79 7.02 -3.36
N GLU A 46 12.88 8.19 -2.75
CA GLU A 46 11.73 9.08 -2.50
C GLU A 46 11.10 9.57 -3.81
N LEU A 47 11.92 9.97 -4.78
CA LEU A 47 11.48 10.36 -6.12
C LEU A 47 10.78 9.20 -6.85
N LEU A 48 11.40 8.01 -6.92
CA LEU A 48 10.78 6.85 -7.58
C LEU A 48 9.51 6.36 -6.88
N ALA A 49 9.48 6.40 -5.55
CA ALA A 49 8.27 6.06 -4.79
C ALA A 49 7.15 7.05 -5.10
N THR A 50 7.47 8.35 -5.21
CA THR A 50 6.52 9.39 -5.60
C THR A 50 6.02 9.16 -7.03
N VAL A 51 6.91 8.90 -7.99
CA VAL A 51 6.53 8.60 -9.38
C VAL A 51 5.63 7.38 -9.46
N LEU A 52 5.97 6.27 -8.77
CA LEU A 52 5.17 5.05 -8.74
C LEU A 52 3.78 5.30 -8.14
N LEU A 53 3.69 5.99 -6.99
CA LEU A 53 2.41 6.26 -6.35
C LEU A 53 1.55 7.18 -7.21
N THR A 54 2.12 8.23 -7.79
CA THR A 54 1.43 9.13 -8.71
C THR A 54 0.89 8.36 -9.91
N PHE A 55 1.73 7.55 -10.57
CA PHE A 55 1.34 6.72 -11.71
C PHE A 55 0.17 5.79 -11.36
N LEU A 56 0.25 5.07 -10.25
CA LEU A 56 -0.83 4.18 -9.82
C LEU A 56 -2.13 4.93 -9.54
N THR A 57 -2.05 6.10 -8.87
CA THR A 57 -3.23 6.93 -8.57
C THR A 57 -3.84 7.60 -9.80
N SER A 58 -3.03 7.87 -10.83
CA SER A 58 -3.46 8.53 -12.08
C SER A 58 -4.13 7.58 -13.06
N LEU A 59 -4.03 6.26 -12.86
CA LEU A 59 -4.79 5.27 -13.62
C LEU A 59 -6.29 5.61 -13.54
N GLU A 60 -6.94 5.72 -14.71
CA GLU A 60 -8.34 6.13 -14.84
C GLU A 60 -9.24 5.25 -13.96
N ASP A 61 -9.18 3.94 -14.20
CA ASP A 61 -9.95 2.93 -13.47
C ASP A 61 -9.21 2.37 -12.25
N GLY A 62 -7.91 2.68 -12.09
CA GLY A 62 -7.08 2.07 -11.05
C GLY A 62 -6.69 0.60 -11.34
N VAL A 63 -5.87 0.03 -10.47
CA VAL A 63 -5.49 -1.39 -10.54
C VAL A 63 -6.70 -2.27 -10.21
N ILE A 64 -7.48 -1.87 -9.21
CA ILE A 64 -8.76 -2.48 -8.85
C ILE A 64 -9.85 -1.50 -9.25
N THR A 65 -10.57 -1.85 -10.31
CA THR A 65 -11.63 -1.03 -10.90
C THR A 65 -12.80 -0.83 -9.95
N PRO A 66 -13.63 0.21 -10.14
CA PRO A 66 -14.83 0.40 -9.33
C PRO A 66 -15.78 -0.80 -9.35
N GLU A 67 -15.85 -1.50 -10.49
CA GLU A 67 -16.65 -2.71 -10.66
C GLU A 67 -16.07 -3.88 -9.85
N LEU A 68 -14.77 -4.17 -10.00
CA LEU A 68 -14.09 -5.19 -9.20
C LEU A 68 -14.23 -4.90 -7.71
N TRP A 69 -14.00 -3.65 -7.30
CA TRP A 69 -14.14 -3.24 -5.90
C TRP A 69 -15.55 -3.49 -5.38
N LYS A 70 -16.59 -3.18 -6.15
CA LYS A 70 -17.99 -3.42 -5.76
C LYS A 70 -18.27 -4.91 -5.52
N HIS A 71 -17.72 -5.80 -6.36
CA HIS A 71 -17.85 -7.24 -6.17
C HIS A 71 -17.10 -7.72 -4.93
N ILE A 72 -15.86 -7.26 -4.74
CA ILE A 72 -15.05 -7.58 -3.56
C ILE A 72 -15.75 -7.08 -2.28
N GLU A 73 -16.21 -5.84 -2.26
CA GLU A 73 -16.91 -5.25 -1.11
C GLU A 73 -18.20 -5.99 -0.79
N THR A 74 -18.95 -6.42 -1.82
CA THR A 74 -20.16 -7.23 -1.63
C THR A 74 -19.82 -8.60 -1.01
N SER A 75 -18.77 -9.27 -1.48
CA SER A 75 -18.28 -10.54 -0.92
C SER A 75 -17.86 -10.35 0.54
N LEU A 76 -17.06 -9.33 0.86
CA LEU A 76 -16.63 -9.01 2.23
C LEU A 76 -17.82 -8.74 3.15
N ALA A 77 -18.80 -7.94 2.69
CA ALA A 77 -19.99 -7.62 3.47
C ALA A 77 -20.89 -8.84 3.70
N ALA A 78 -20.93 -9.79 2.75
CA ALA A 78 -21.61 -11.06 2.93
C ALA A 78 -20.89 -11.90 4.01
N GLN A 79 -19.57 -12.05 3.91
CA GLN A 79 -18.71 -12.76 4.87
C GLN A 79 -18.86 -12.22 6.31
N GLU A 80 -18.92 -10.90 6.48
CA GLU A 80 -19.13 -10.24 7.78
C GLU A 80 -20.46 -10.63 8.46
N ARG A 81 -21.46 -11.08 7.70
CA ARG A 81 -22.78 -11.49 8.23
C ARG A 81 -22.82 -12.96 8.64
N TYR A 82 -21.85 -13.77 8.23
CA TYR A 82 -21.79 -15.18 8.63
C TYR A 82 -21.30 -15.32 10.08
N LYS A 83 -21.90 -16.25 10.82
CA LYS A 83 -21.55 -16.51 12.22
C LYS A 83 -20.14 -17.09 12.39
N GLN A 84 -19.61 -17.73 11.34
CA GLN A 84 -18.22 -18.14 11.26
C GLN A 84 -17.54 -17.34 10.14
N PRO A 85 -16.52 -16.53 10.47
CA PRO A 85 -15.70 -15.91 9.44
C PRO A 85 -14.94 -17.00 8.68
N LEU A 86 -14.84 -16.86 7.36
CA LEU A 86 -13.97 -17.68 6.53
C LEU A 86 -12.54 -17.61 7.04
N ASP A 87 -11.77 -18.66 6.81
CA ASP A 87 -10.33 -18.59 7.05
C ASP A 87 -9.67 -17.58 6.09
N ARG A 88 -8.39 -17.28 6.33
CA ARG A 88 -7.66 -16.27 5.58
C ARG A 88 -7.45 -16.67 4.11
N ASP A 89 -7.27 -17.97 3.84
CA ASP A 89 -6.96 -18.46 2.51
C ASP A 89 -8.21 -18.53 1.63
N ASP A 90 -9.35 -18.91 2.21
CA ASP A 90 -10.67 -18.80 1.59
C ASP A 90 -11.00 -17.35 1.23
N GLN A 91 -10.67 -16.39 2.11
CA GLN A 91 -10.84 -14.97 1.84
C GLN A 91 -9.95 -14.49 0.68
N LYS A 92 -8.66 -14.90 0.64
CA LYS A 92 -7.77 -14.61 -0.49
C LYS A 92 -8.32 -15.22 -1.79
N MET A 93 -8.76 -16.48 -1.74
CA MET A 93 -9.29 -17.18 -2.91
C MET A 93 -10.52 -16.46 -3.47
N SER A 94 -11.46 -16.07 -2.62
CA SER A 94 -12.65 -15.32 -3.03
C SER A 94 -12.30 -13.99 -3.72
N VAL A 95 -11.26 -13.28 -3.25
CA VAL A 95 -10.79 -12.06 -3.92
C VAL A 95 -10.17 -12.38 -5.28
N LEU A 96 -9.32 -13.41 -5.36
CA LEU A 96 -8.65 -13.80 -6.61
C LEU A 96 -9.64 -14.32 -7.66
N GLU A 97 -10.71 -15.00 -7.25
CA GLU A 97 -11.80 -15.42 -8.14
C GLU A 97 -12.49 -14.23 -8.80
N ILE A 98 -12.75 -13.16 -8.03
CA ILE A 98 -13.33 -11.93 -8.56
C ILE A 98 -12.34 -11.25 -9.50
N MET A 99 -11.07 -11.14 -9.10
CA MET A 99 -10.02 -10.54 -9.94
C MET A 99 -9.81 -11.30 -11.25
N ALA A 100 -9.98 -12.63 -11.25
CA ALA A 100 -9.83 -13.46 -12.44
C ALA A 100 -10.82 -13.11 -13.58
N ALA A 101 -11.94 -12.43 -13.26
CA ALA A 101 -12.86 -11.89 -14.27
C ALA A 101 -12.22 -10.80 -15.15
N GLN A 102 -11.15 -10.14 -14.69
CA GLN A 102 -10.39 -9.14 -15.42
C GLN A 102 -8.87 -9.47 -15.40
N PRO A 103 -8.40 -10.37 -16.29
CA PRO A 103 -7.03 -10.90 -16.25
C PRO A 103 -5.91 -9.85 -16.24
N PRO A 104 -5.97 -8.74 -17.01
CA PRO A 104 -4.93 -7.69 -16.95
C PRO A 104 -4.82 -7.03 -15.58
N HIS A 105 -5.96 -6.77 -14.92
CA HIS A 105 -5.99 -6.20 -13.57
C HIS A 105 -5.48 -7.20 -12.53
N ASN A 106 -5.84 -8.48 -12.66
CA ASN A 106 -5.32 -9.53 -11.78
C ASN A 106 -3.81 -9.68 -11.89
N ALA A 107 -3.26 -9.70 -13.11
CA ALA A 107 -1.82 -9.79 -13.32
C ALA A 107 -1.07 -8.60 -12.69
N THR A 108 -1.58 -7.38 -12.89
CA THR A 108 -1.01 -6.17 -12.29
C THR A 108 -1.08 -6.20 -10.77
N PHE A 109 -2.22 -6.62 -10.22
CA PHE A 109 -2.42 -6.78 -8.78
C PHE A 109 -1.42 -7.76 -8.17
N LEU A 110 -1.25 -8.94 -8.76
CA LEU A 110 -0.31 -9.96 -8.29
C LEU A 110 1.15 -9.51 -8.42
N LEU A 111 1.50 -8.79 -9.49
CA LEU A 111 2.84 -8.21 -9.66
C LEU A 111 3.16 -7.22 -8.54
N LEU A 112 2.24 -6.30 -8.25
CA LEU A 112 2.39 -5.32 -7.17
C LEU A 112 2.47 -6.01 -5.81
N LEU A 113 1.62 -7.01 -5.55
CA LEU A 113 1.69 -7.79 -4.31
C LEU A 113 3.04 -8.48 -4.12
N SER A 114 3.55 -9.14 -5.16
CA SER A 114 4.86 -9.80 -5.12
C SER A 114 6.00 -8.79 -4.85
N PHE A 115 5.95 -7.64 -5.53
CA PHE A 115 6.89 -6.55 -5.30
C PHE A 115 6.85 -6.05 -3.83
N LEU A 116 5.66 -5.81 -3.30
CA LEU A 116 5.47 -5.35 -1.91
C LEU A 116 5.90 -6.41 -0.89
N GLN A 117 5.60 -7.68 -1.12
CA GLN A 117 6.05 -8.78 -0.26
C GLN A 117 7.59 -8.83 -0.19
N ASN A 118 8.26 -8.67 -1.33
CA ASN A 118 9.71 -8.61 -1.40
C ASN A 118 10.27 -7.41 -0.62
N LEU A 119 9.70 -6.22 -0.81
CA LEU A 119 10.10 -5.03 -0.04
C LEU A 119 9.89 -5.21 1.46
N ILE A 120 8.74 -5.74 1.88
CA ILE A 120 8.44 -6.00 3.29
C ILE A 120 9.44 -6.98 3.88
N ALA A 121 9.79 -8.05 3.15
CA ALA A 121 10.79 -9.02 3.59
C ALA A 121 12.16 -8.37 3.79
N GLN A 122 12.64 -7.62 2.80
CA GLN A 122 13.93 -6.92 2.85
C GLN A 122 13.97 -5.91 4.00
N LEU A 123 12.91 -5.09 4.15
CA LEU A 123 12.83 -4.11 5.23
C LEU A 123 12.74 -4.76 6.61
N THR A 124 12.03 -5.87 6.75
CA THR A 124 11.93 -6.59 8.03
C THR A 124 13.28 -7.16 8.43
N ILE A 125 14.06 -7.67 7.47
CA ILE A 125 15.42 -8.18 7.72
C ILE A 125 16.37 -7.03 8.06
N ALA A 126 16.35 -5.94 7.28
CA ALA A 126 17.21 -4.78 7.51
C ALA A 126 16.94 -4.09 8.86
N ASN A 127 15.68 -4.10 9.32
CA ASN A 127 15.26 -3.55 10.60
C ASN A 127 15.08 -4.62 11.69
N ALA A 128 15.65 -5.81 11.51
CA ALA A 128 15.51 -6.89 12.48
C ALA A 128 16.14 -6.45 13.82
N PRO A 129 15.36 -6.38 14.91
CA PRO A 129 15.91 -6.07 16.20
C PRO A 129 16.83 -7.22 16.65
N ALA A 130 17.81 -6.92 17.51
CA ALA A 130 18.64 -7.97 18.11
C ALA A 130 17.75 -9.04 18.79
N PRO A 131 18.14 -10.33 18.79
CA PRO A 131 17.28 -11.44 19.22
C PRO A 131 16.63 -11.26 20.60
N ASP A 132 17.34 -10.59 21.52
CA ASP A 132 16.90 -10.35 22.90
C ASP A 132 16.47 -8.89 23.18
N ALA A 133 16.36 -8.06 22.14
CA ALA A 133 16.00 -6.66 22.32
C ALA A 133 14.56 -6.54 22.85
N PRO A 134 14.34 -5.91 24.02
CA PRO A 134 12.99 -5.69 24.52
C PRO A 134 12.24 -4.76 23.56
N ARG A 135 10.96 -5.03 23.30
CA ARG A 135 10.12 -4.22 22.40
C ARG A 135 10.10 -2.72 22.72
N LYS A 136 10.41 -2.32 23.96
CA LYS A 136 10.52 -0.91 24.38
C LYS A 136 11.78 -0.20 23.88
N SER A 137 12.84 -0.93 23.53
CA SER A 137 14.11 -0.38 23.04
C SER A 137 14.23 -0.37 21.52
N VAL A 138 13.19 -0.82 20.80
CA VAL A 138 13.18 -0.85 19.33
C VAL A 138 12.40 0.36 18.83
N GLU A 139 13.05 1.16 17.98
CA GLU A 139 12.36 2.23 17.26
C GLU A 139 11.37 1.61 16.29
N MET A 140 10.09 1.95 16.47
CA MET A 140 9.00 1.33 15.73
C MET A 140 8.75 2.15 14.47
N PRO A 141 8.69 1.53 13.28
CA PRO A 141 8.36 2.24 12.05
C PRO A 141 7.03 2.97 12.20
N SER A 142 7.03 4.27 11.96
CA SER A 142 5.81 5.07 12.02
C SER A 142 5.50 5.62 10.63
N SER A 143 4.23 5.62 10.27
CA SER A 143 3.75 6.28 9.06
C SER A 143 2.76 7.37 9.47
N PRO A 144 2.83 8.57 8.88
CA PRO A 144 1.82 9.62 9.09
C PRO A 144 0.41 9.16 8.70
N GLN A 145 0.30 8.22 7.76
CA GLN A 145 -0.97 7.77 7.18
C GLN A 145 -1.59 6.60 7.94
N ALA A 146 -0.79 5.75 8.58
CA ALA A 146 -1.26 4.57 9.27
C ALA A 146 -1.27 4.76 10.79
N LYS A 147 -2.46 4.74 11.40
CA LYS A 147 -2.63 4.76 12.85
C LYS A 147 -2.76 3.33 13.38
N VAL A 148 -1.70 2.82 14.02
CA VAL A 148 -1.72 1.50 14.66
C VAL A 148 -1.70 1.62 16.16
N ARG A 149 -2.68 1.00 16.84
CA ARG A 149 -2.70 0.95 18.30
C ARG A 149 -1.62 -0.02 18.76
N ARG A 150 -0.60 0.47 19.47
CA ARG A 150 0.54 -0.37 19.95
C ARG A 150 0.11 -1.64 20.70
N ARG A 151 -1.08 -1.67 21.32
CA ARG A 151 -1.63 -2.82 22.05
C ARG A 151 -2.06 -4.00 21.17
N THR A 152 -2.32 -3.78 19.88
CA THR A 152 -2.75 -4.86 18.96
C THR A 152 -1.57 -5.56 18.28
N LEU A 153 -0.35 -5.05 18.48
CA LEU A 153 0.87 -5.58 17.89
C LEU A 153 1.47 -6.70 18.75
N SER A 154 2.21 -7.61 18.11
CA SER A 154 2.93 -8.72 18.74
C SER A 154 3.84 -8.26 19.89
N LYS A 155 3.98 -9.11 20.92
CA LYS A 155 4.96 -8.87 22.00
C LYS A 155 6.39 -9.05 21.52
N VAL A 156 6.60 -9.86 20.47
CA VAL A 156 7.89 -10.07 19.82
C VAL A 156 8.21 -8.84 18.96
N ALA A 157 9.36 -8.22 19.21
CA ALA A 157 9.73 -6.95 18.58
C ALA A 157 9.79 -7.04 17.04
N GLY A 158 10.45 -8.07 16.50
CA GLY A 158 10.56 -8.27 15.04
C GLY A 158 9.20 -8.45 14.36
N GLU A 159 8.30 -9.24 14.95
CA GLU A 159 6.94 -9.41 14.42
C GLU A 159 6.11 -8.13 14.54
N ALA A 160 6.31 -7.34 15.60
CA ALA A 160 5.65 -6.04 15.73
C ALA A 160 6.13 -5.01 14.70
N VAL A 161 7.43 -5.01 14.39
CA VAL A 161 8.02 -4.19 13.30
C VAL A 161 7.41 -4.62 11.98
N ARG A 162 7.41 -5.91 11.67
CA ARG A 162 6.80 -6.44 10.43
C ARG A 162 5.33 -6.05 10.30
N GLN A 163 4.54 -6.21 11.35
CA GLN A 163 3.11 -5.84 11.36
C GLN A 163 2.90 -4.34 11.07
N LEU A 164 3.77 -3.47 11.59
CA LEU A 164 3.72 -2.05 11.29
C LEU A 164 4.09 -1.74 9.84
N VAL A 165 5.16 -2.35 9.33
CA VAL A 165 5.59 -2.20 7.94
C VAL A 165 4.44 -2.62 7.01
N VAL A 166 3.91 -3.84 7.18
CA VAL A 166 2.77 -4.35 6.41
C VAL A 166 1.61 -3.36 6.43
N ARG A 167 1.21 -2.89 7.61
CA ARG A 167 0.07 -1.98 7.74
C ARG A 167 0.32 -0.63 7.07
N ASN A 168 1.54 -0.10 7.15
CA ASN A 168 1.91 1.15 6.48
C ASN A 168 1.77 1.02 4.96
N TYR A 169 2.33 -0.06 4.39
CA TYR A 169 2.21 -0.35 2.96
C TYR A 169 0.75 -0.55 2.53
N CYS A 170 -0.05 -1.31 3.30
CA CYS A 170 -1.46 -1.50 2.98
C CYS A 170 -2.23 -0.18 2.96
N VAL A 171 -1.95 0.75 3.87
CA VAL A 171 -2.63 2.06 3.89
C VAL A 171 -2.26 2.92 2.69
N VAL A 172 -0.97 3.00 2.35
CA VAL A 172 -0.49 3.80 1.21
C VAL A 172 -1.01 3.22 -0.11
N PHE A 173 -0.83 1.92 -0.31
CA PHE A 173 -1.19 1.27 -1.57
C PHE A 173 -2.69 1.04 -1.73
N ALA A 174 -3.49 1.04 -0.65
CA ALA A 174 -4.94 1.01 -0.77
C ALA A 174 -5.46 2.26 -1.50
N ASP A 175 -4.93 3.44 -1.18
CA ASP A 175 -5.31 4.68 -1.86
C ASP A 175 -4.84 4.70 -3.33
N ALA A 176 -3.68 4.08 -3.60
CA ALA A 176 -3.08 4.07 -4.94
C ALA A 176 -3.68 3.02 -5.88
N MET A 177 -4.09 1.87 -5.37
CA MET A 177 -4.51 0.73 -6.20
C MET A 177 -6.01 0.66 -6.42
N PHE A 178 -6.83 1.11 -5.46
CA PHE A 178 -8.27 0.95 -5.52
C PHE A 178 -8.97 2.20 -6.04
N LYS A 179 -9.81 2.03 -7.03
CA LYS A 179 -10.77 3.05 -7.44
C LYS A 179 -12.15 2.68 -6.92
N ALA A 180 -12.82 3.64 -6.27
CA ALA A 180 -14.21 3.49 -5.87
C ALA A 180 -15.01 4.69 -6.37
N GLU A 181 -16.28 4.44 -6.72
CA GLU A 181 -17.17 5.52 -7.15
C GLU A 181 -17.21 6.64 -6.10
N ALA A 182 -16.94 7.87 -6.55
CA ALA A 182 -17.05 9.08 -5.75
C ALA A 182 -18.52 9.49 -5.59
N LYS A 183 -19.35 8.60 -5.03
CA LYS A 183 -20.67 9.02 -4.55
C LYS A 183 -20.45 9.97 -3.37
N ARG A 184 -21.36 10.94 -3.22
CA ARG A 184 -21.40 11.89 -2.11
C ARG A 184 -21.71 11.13 -0.82
N GLU A 185 -20.69 10.47 -0.28
CA GLU A 185 -20.80 9.61 0.88
C GLU A 185 -20.43 10.35 2.15
N LYS A 186 -21.02 9.92 3.27
CA LYS A 186 -20.66 10.44 4.58
C LYS A 186 -19.21 10.07 4.86
N GLU A 187 -18.49 10.96 5.54
CA GLU A 187 -17.08 10.74 5.87
C GLU A 187 -16.83 9.40 6.59
N LYS A 188 -17.78 8.98 7.44
CA LYS A 188 -17.74 7.68 8.12
C LYS A 188 -17.74 6.51 7.13
N ASP A 189 -18.55 6.56 6.09
CA ASP A 189 -18.67 5.47 5.12
C ASP A 189 -17.40 5.37 4.26
N ARG A 190 -16.81 6.52 3.90
CA ARG A 190 -15.50 6.59 3.24
C ARG A 190 -14.39 5.94 4.08
N LEU A 191 -14.37 6.17 5.39
CA LEU A 191 -13.39 5.57 6.30
C LEU A 191 -13.57 4.05 6.41
N VAL A 192 -14.81 3.56 6.48
CA VAL A 192 -15.10 2.12 6.51
C VAL A 192 -14.65 1.46 5.21
N ARG A 193 -14.95 2.07 4.06
CA ARG A 193 -14.49 1.60 2.75
C ARG A 193 -12.97 1.51 2.71
N LYS A 194 -12.28 2.58 3.10
CA LYS A 194 -10.82 2.62 3.11
C LYS A 194 -10.26 1.50 4.00
N GLU A 195 -10.85 1.27 5.18
CA GLU A 195 -10.41 0.18 6.04
C GLU A 195 -10.61 -1.20 5.38
N ARG A 196 -11.70 -1.40 4.62
CA ARG A 196 -11.91 -2.64 3.87
C ARG A 196 -10.87 -2.82 2.76
N MET A 197 -10.51 -1.76 2.03
CA MET A 197 -9.46 -1.82 0.99
C MET A 197 -8.11 -2.20 1.62
N VAL A 198 -7.77 -1.57 2.74
CA VAL A 198 -6.56 -1.90 3.50
C VAL A 198 -6.59 -3.35 3.99
N ARG A 199 -7.76 -3.84 4.45
CA ARG A 199 -7.94 -5.24 4.85
C ARG A 199 -7.70 -6.20 3.68
N VAL A 200 -8.15 -5.88 2.46
CA VAL A 200 -7.89 -6.71 1.28
C VAL A 200 -6.39 -6.85 1.04
N LEU A 201 -5.63 -5.76 1.05
CA LEU A 201 -4.16 -5.84 0.90
C LEU A 201 -3.51 -6.60 2.05
N ASP A 202 -4.00 -6.41 3.27
CA ASP A 202 -3.50 -7.11 4.45
C ASP A 202 -3.71 -8.62 4.34
N LEU A 203 -4.74 -9.12 3.65
CA LEU A 203 -4.93 -10.56 3.37
C LEU A 203 -3.74 -11.16 2.61
N PHE A 204 -3.10 -10.39 1.73
CA PHE A 204 -2.00 -10.87 0.90
C PHE A 204 -0.61 -10.56 1.48
N LEU A 205 -0.46 -9.45 2.20
CA LEU A 205 0.83 -8.98 2.71
C LEU A 205 1.11 -9.42 4.16
N GLY A 206 0.06 -9.60 4.96
CA GLY A 206 0.15 -10.14 6.31
C GLY A 206 0.66 -11.59 6.34
N LYS A 207 1.24 -12.00 7.48
CA LYS A 207 1.61 -13.39 7.72
C LYS A 207 0.36 -14.20 8.08
N GLU A 208 0.39 -15.50 7.81
CA GLU A 208 -0.53 -16.47 8.44
C GLU A 208 -0.39 -16.48 9.96
#